data_AF-A0A535AG75-F1
#
_entry.id   AF-A0A535AG75-F1
#
_cell.length_a   1.000
_cell.length_b   1.000
_cell.length_c   1.000
_cell.angle_alpha   90.00
_cell.angle_beta   90.00
_cell.angle_gamma   90.00
#
_symmetry.space_group_name_H-M   'P 1'
#
loop_
_entity.id
_entity.type
_entity.pdbx_description
1 polymer ?
#
loop_
_entity_poly.entity_id
_entity_poly.type
_entity_poly.pdbx_seq_one_letter_code
_entity_poly.pdbx_strand_id
1 'polypeptide(L)'
;MPPHAVADLKLSAAYAVFLGSYLVFALGKFPGMKIDRPGAGVIGAVLMVAFRIVQPGDAPRHIDFSTIVLLVSMMLIVAYLHLAGLW
;
A
#
# COMPACT_ATOMS: atom_id res chain seq x y z
N MET A 1 35.18 8.60 -2.41
CA MET A 1 33.95 9.37 -2.61
C MET A 1 33.44 9.79 -1.23
N PRO A 2 33.19 11.08 -0.98
CA PRO A 2 32.93 11.55 0.38
C PRO A 2 31.60 10.98 0.93
N PRO A 3 31.55 10.52 2.20
CA PRO A 3 30.44 9.74 2.76
C PRO A 3 29.11 10.49 2.90
N HIS A 4 29.10 11.83 2.83
CA HIS A 4 27.86 12.63 2.87
C HIS A 4 27.07 12.56 1.54
N ALA A 5 27.76 12.56 0.39
CA ALA A 5 27.10 12.57 -0.92
C ALA A 5 26.25 11.32 -1.18
N VAL A 6 26.62 10.18 -0.59
CA VAL A 6 25.87 8.92 -0.69
C VAL A 6 24.64 8.92 0.21
N ALA A 7 24.68 9.64 1.32
CA ALA A 7 23.53 9.82 2.22
C ALA A 7 22.49 10.74 1.60
N ASP A 8 22.92 11.84 0.97
CA ASP A 8 22.04 12.79 0.28
C ASP A 8 21.32 12.16 -0.92
N LEU A 9 22.03 11.32 -1.69
CA LEU A 9 21.43 10.58 -2.81
C LEU A 9 20.39 9.57 -2.32
N LYS A 10 20.67 8.84 -1.24
CA LYS A 10 19.70 7.92 -0.63
C LYS A 10 18.47 8.65 -0.08
N LEU A 11 18.65 9.83 0.52
CA LEU A 11 17.56 10.65 1.04
C LEU A 11 16.65 11.11 -0.10
N SER A 12 17.23 11.60 -1.21
CA SER A 12 16.47 12.05 -2.39
C SER A 12 15.66 10.92 -3.03
N ALA A 13 16.23 9.72 -3.14
CA ALA A 13 15.52 8.55 -3.65
C ALA A 13 14.36 8.13 -2.73
N ALA A 14 14.57 8.12 -1.40
CA ALA A 14 13.52 7.84 -0.44
C ALA A 14 12.37 8.86 -0.52
N TYR A 15 12.67 10.15 -0.67
CA TYR A 15 11.66 11.20 -0.85
C TYR A 15 10.91 11.07 -2.17
N ALA A 16 11.59 10.82 -3.29
CA ALA A 16 10.95 10.65 -4.60
C ALA A 16 9.95 9.48 -4.59
N VAL A 17 10.32 8.42 -3.89
CA VAL A 17 9.49 7.22 -3.71
C VAL A 17 8.34 7.50 -2.78
N PHE A 18 8.58 8.16 -1.65
CA PHE A 18 7.55 8.53 -0.70
C PHE A 18 6.51 9.42 -1.37
N LEU A 19 6.96 10.43 -2.13
CA LEU A 19 6.09 11.35 -2.87
C LEU A 19 5.34 10.63 -3.98
N GLY A 20 5.98 9.72 -4.71
CA GLY A 20 5.33 8.88 -5.72
C GLY A 20 4.26 7.96 -5.12
N SER A 21 4.57 7.34 -3.97
CA SER A 21 3.64 6.48 -3.23
C SER A 21 2.45 7.28 -2.67
N TYR A 22 2.72 8.47 -2.16
CA TYR A 22 1.70 9.39 -1.66
C TYR A 22 0.83 9.92 -2.81
N LEU A 23 1.39 10.21 -3.99
CA LEU A 23 0.62 10.57 -5.17
C LEU A 23 -0.32 9.45 -5.60
N VAL A 24 0.11 8.19 -5.55
CA VAL A 24 -0.75 7.02 -5.85
C VAL A 24 -1.90 6.92 -4.84
N PHE A 25 -1.62 7.15 -3.56
CA PHE A 25 -2.64 7.20 -2.50
C PHE A 25 -3.60 8.38 -2.66
N ALA A 26 -3.07 9.57 -2.99
CA ALA A 26 -3.83 10.81 -3.16
C ALA A 26 -4.66 10.80 -4.44
N LEU A 27 -4.15 10.14 -5.50
CA LEU A 27 -4.90 9.91 -6.72
C LEU A 27 -6.13 9.07 -6.41
N GLY A 28 -6.03 8.02 -5.58
CA GLY A 28 -7.13 7.32 -4.87
C GLY A 28 -8.26 6.71 -5.72
N LYS A 29 -8.38 7.15 -6.97
CA LYS A 29 -9.33 6.88 -8.04
C LYS A 29 -8.67 7.40 -9.31
N PHE A 30 -8.18 6.49 -10.15
CA PHE A 30 -7.89 6.86 -11.54
C PHE A 30 -9.22 7.34 -12.17
N PRO A 31 -9.31 8.56 -12.73
CA PRO A 31 -10.52 9.08 -13.33
C PRO A 31 -10.87 8.22 -14.56
N GLY A 32 -11.74 7.23 -14.37
CA GLY A 32 -12.17 6.28 -15.41
C GLY A 32 -11.99 4.80 -15.06
N MET A 33 -11.27 4.44 -13.99
CA MET A 33 -11.07 3.04 -13.58
C MET A 33 -11.77 2.76 -12.25
N LYS A 34 -12.56 1.67 -12.15
CA LYS A 34 -13.22 1.22 -10.93
C LYS A 34 -12.20 0.64 -9.94
N ILE A 35 -11.29 1.48 -9.45
CA ILE A 35 -10.35 1.12 -8.39
C ILE A 35 -10.97 1.55 -7.07
N ASP A 36 -11.29 0.55 -6.24
CA ASP A 36 -11.64 0.77 -4.85
C ASP A 36 -10.40 1.02 -4.00
N ARG A 37 -10.60 1.58 -2.80
CA ARG A 37 -9.53 1.88 -1.83
C ARG A 37 -8.51 0.74 -1.61
N PRO A 38 -8.90 -0.55 -1.53
CA PRO A 38 -7.94 -1.66 -1.41
C PRO A 38 -7.06 -1.83 -2.65
N GLY A 39 -7.61 -1.64 -3.85
CA GLY A 39 -6.89 -1.76 -5.11
C GLY A 39 -5.81 -0.69 -5.27
N ALA A 40 -6.10 0.54 -4.84
CA ALA A 40 -5.10 1.61 -4.82
C ALA A 40 -3.91 1.29 -3.89
N GLY A 41 -4.18 0.68 -2.72
CA GLY A 41 -3.13 0.22 -1.80
C GLY A 41 -2.23 -0.86 -2.39
N VAL A 42 -2.81 -1.85 -3.07
CA VAL A 42 -2.04 -2.93 -3.74
C VAL A 42 -1.15 -2.37 -4.86
N ILE A 43 -1.67 -1.45 -5.67
CA ILE A 43 -0.88 -0.80 -6.74
C ILE A 43 0.32 -0.06 -6.15
N GLY A 44 0.14 0.68 -5.05
CA GLY A 44 1.23 1.35 -4.33
C GLY A 44 2.30 0.38 -3.84
N ALA A 45 1.89 -0.74 -3.23
CA ALA A 45 2.82 -1.78 -2.77
C ALA A 45 3.62 -2.42 -3.93
N VAL A 46 2.98 -2.71 -5.06
CA VAL A 46 3.64 -3.25 -6.27
C VAL A 46 4.65 -2.24 -6.83
N LEU A 47 4.30 -0.96 -6.89
CA LEU A 47 5.24 0.09 -7.30
C LEU A 47 6.46 0.15 -6.37
N MET A 48 6.27 0.07 -5.05
CA MET A 48 7.38 0.08 -4.08
C MET A 48 8.38 -1.08 -4.30
N VAL A 49 7.90 -2.24 -4.72
CA VAL A 49 8.75 -3.39 -5.05
C VAL A 49 9.38 -3.24 -6.44
N ALA A 50 8.62 -2.77 -7.44
CA ALA A 50 9.09 -2.58 -8.82
C ALA A 50 10.24 -1.57 -8.91
N PHE A 51 10.19 -0.50 -8.12
CA PHE A 51 11.26 0.51 -8.03
C PHE A 51 12.38 0.13 -7.03
N ARG A 52 12.41 -1.11 -6.52
CA ARG A 52 13.44 -1.65 -5.59
C ARG A 52 13.62 -0.89 -4.27
N ILE A 53 12.59 -0.19 -3.81
CA ILE A 53 12.63 0.51 -2.52
C ILE A 53 12.53 -0.50 -1.38
N VAL A 54 11.61 -1.44 -1.55
CA VAL A 54 11.44 -2.59 -0.68
C VAL A 54 11.96 -3.81 -1.43
N GLN A 55 12.92 -4.53 -0.84
CA GLN A 55 13.39 -5.77 -1.44
C GLN A 55 12.26 -6.80 -1.46
N PRO A 56 12.11 -7.58 -2.55
CA PRO A 56 11.02 -8.55 -2.67
C PRO A 56 10.97 -9.57 -1.52
N GLY A 57 12.14 -9.91 -0.94
CA GLY A 57 12.23 -10.83 0.19
C GLY A 57 11.74 -10.24 1.52
N ASP A 58 11.78 -8.92 1.68
CA ASP A 58 11.35 -8.23 2.90
C ASP A 58 9.89 -7.76 2.82
N ALA A 59 9.32 -7.63 1.62
CA ALA A 59 7.95 -7.18 1.42
C ALA A 59 6.90 -8.00 2.20
N PRO A 60 6.95 -9.35 2.25
CA PRO A 60 5.97 -10.14 3.00
C PRO A 60 6.03 -9.90 4.51
N ARG A 61 7.20 -9.55 5.05
CA ARG A 61 7.37 -9.25 6.48
C ARG A 61 6.65 -7.97 6.91
N HIS A 62 6.41 -7.05 5.97
CA HIS A 62 5.72 -5.78 6.26
C HIS A 62 4.19 -5.92 6.22
N ILE A 63 3.69 -7.10 5.83
CA ILE A 63 2.27 -7.40 5.75
C ILE A 63 1.82 -8.06 7.06
N ASP A 64 0.97 -7.36 7.81
CA ASP A 64 0.34 -7.91 9.00
C ASP A 64 -0.91 -8.72 8.61
N PHE A 65 -0.73 -10.03 8.47
CA PHE A 65 -1.80 -10.95 8.13
C PHE A 65 -2.88 -11.05 9.22
N SER A 66 -2.52 -10.87 10.49
CA SER A 66 -3.47 -10.92 11.60
C SER A 66 -4.52 -9.82 11.46
N THR A 67 -4.07 -8.60 11.15
CA THR A 67 -4.92 -7.44 10.92
C THR A 67 -5.78 -7.63 9.67
N ILE A 68 -5.22 -8.14 8.58
CA ILE A 68 -5.99 -8.42 7.35
C ILE A 68 -7.10 -9.43 7.64
N VAL A 69 -6.77 -10.54 8.30
CA VAL A 69 -7.76 -11.58 8.67
C VAL A 69 -8.81 -11.01 9.60
N LEU A 70 -8.43 -10.20 10.59
CA LEU A 70 -9.36 -9.54 11.51
C LEU A 70 -10.35 -8.63 10.76
N LEU A 71 -9.84 -7.74 9.90
CA LEU A 71 -10.66 -6.80 9.15
C LEU A 71 -11.59 -7.51 8.16
N VAL A 72 -11.08 -8.50 7.42
CA VAL A 72 -11.88 -9.30 6.49
C VAL A 72 -12.95 -10.08 7.23
N SER A 73 -12.62 -10.69 8.36
CA SER A 73 -13.60 -11.42 9.19
C SER A 73 -14.70 -10.49 9.67
N MET A 74 -14.36 -9.29 10.13
CA MET A 74 -15.34 -8.29 10.54
C MET A 74 -16.24 -7.88 9.37
N MET A 75 -15.67 -7.61 8.19
CA MET A 75 -16.45 -7.30 6.98
C MET A 75 -17.39 -8.45 6.60
N LEU A 76 -16.93 -9.69 6.72
CA LEU A 76 -17.74 -10.88 6.41
C LEU A 76 -18.92 -11.01 7.38
N ILE A 77 -18.68 -10.82 8.69
CA ILE A 77 -19.71 -10.85 9.73
C ILE A 77 -20.75 -9.77 9.45
N VAL A 78 -20.32 -8.53 9.18
CA VAL A 78 -21.22 -7.41 8.87
C VAL A 78 -22.03 -7.70 7.59
N ALA A 79 -21.39 -8.22 6.54
CA ALA A 79 -22.08 -8.57 5.30
C ALA A 79 -23.13 -9.67 5.51
N TYR A 80 -22.82 -10.70 6.29
CA TYR A 80 -23.77 -11.74 6.64
C TYR A 80 -24.94 -11.19 7.45
N LEU A 81 -24.66 -10.31 8.41
CA LEU A 81 -25.68 -9.68 9.25
C LEU A 81 -26.62 -8.79 8.43
N HIS A 82 -26.08 -8.07 7.45
CA HIS A 82 -26.86 -7.27 6.51
C HIS A 82 -27.74 -8.16 5.60
N LEU A 83 -27.21 -9.28 5.10
CA LEU A 83 -27.99 -10.25 4.32
C LEU A 83 -29.08 -10.95 5.15
N ALA A 84 -28.86 -11.13 6.45
CA ALA A 84 -29.84 -11.66 7.39
C ALA A 84 -30.96 -10.65 7.72
N GLY A 85 -30.90 -9.43 7.19
CA GLY A 85 -31.92 -8.39 7.40
C GLY A 85 -31.87 -7.72 8.77
N LEU A 86 -30.74 -7.83 9.48
CA LEU A 86 -30.55 -7.20 10.79
C LEU A 86 -30.19 -5.70 10.71
N TRP A 87 -30.06 -5.14 9.49
CA TRP A 87 -29.91 -3.72 9.16
C TRP A 87 -30.39 -3.43 7.75
#